data_AF-A0A962YC43-F1
#
_entry.id   AF-A0A962YC43-F1
#
_cell.length_a   1.000
_cell.length_b   1.000
_cell.length_c   1.000
_cell.angle_alpha   90.00
_cell.angle_beta   90.00
_cell.angle_gamma   90.00
#
_symmetry.space_group_name_H-M   'P 1'
#
loop_
_entity.id
_entity.type
_entity.pdbx_description
1 polymer ?
#
loop_
_entity_poly.entity_id
_entity_poly.type
_entity_poly.pdbx_seq_one_letter_code
_entity_poly.pdbx_strand_id
1 'polypeptide(L)'
;AEYPKREYCVQYRETDFNFVSRRMEEEGIYYYFEHTEDGRHILKLVDDKSDHDSAPGFATIPFAASLRSSYGPPKDTVFDWVVSQSAQPSGYALNSFYFEQPSNP
;
A
#
# COMPACT_ATOMS: atom_id res chain seq x y z
N ALA A 1 3.61 6.55 -11.84
CA ALA A 1 4.50 7.73 -11.68
C ALA A 1 5.70 7.68 -12.66
N GLU A 2 6.58 8.69 -12.63
CA GLU A 2 7.92 8.64 -13.22
C GLU A 2 8.95 8.49 -12.09
N TYR A 3 9.75 7.42 -12.12
CA TYR A 3 10.74 7.11 -11.09
C TYR A 3 12.14 7.49 -11.56
N PRO A 4 12.89 8.30 -10.79
CA PRO A 4 14.19 8.77 -11.22
C PRO A 4 15.17 7.60 -11.34
N LYS A 5 15.86 7.53 -12.48
CA LYS A 5 16.95 6.56 -12.66
C LYS A 5 18.07 6.90 -11.69
N ARG A 6 18.45 5.93 -10.86
CA ARG A 6 19.58 6.05 -9.95
C ARG A 6 20.88 5.90 -10.73
N GLU A 7 21.79 6.84 -10.54
CA GLU A 7 23.15 6.75 -11.09
C GLU A 7 23.91 5.57 -10.47
N TYR A 8 23.70 5.33 -9.17
CA TYR A 8 24.33 4.25 -8.42
C TYR A 8 23.34 3.60 -7.46
N CYS A 9 23.28 2.26 -7.46
CA CYS A 9 22.42 1.47 -6.58
C CYS A 9 23.09 0.12 -6.29
N VAL A 10 23.17 -0.25 -5.01
CA VAL A 10 23.88 -1.47 -4.58
C VAL A 10 22.99 -2.27 -3.64
N GLN A 11 22.97 -3.58 -3.88
CA GLN A 11 22.53 -4.59 -2.92
C GLN A 11 23.73 -5.08 -2.13
N TYR A 12 23.77 -4.82 -0.81
CA TYR A 12 24.96 -5.15 0.00
C TYR A 12 24.56 -5.83 1.31
N ARG A 13 25.01 -7.08 1.48
CA ARG A 13 24.81 -7.90 2.69
C ARG A 13 23.33 -7.97 3.14
N GLU A 14 22.44 -8.05 2.17
CA GLU A 14 20.99 -8.15 2.38
C GLU A 14 20.40 -9.19 1.40
N THR A 15 19.24 -9.72 1.73
CA THR A 15 18.49 -10.63 0.86
C THR A 15 17.86 -9.87 -0.30
N ASP A 16 17.51 -10.57 -1.38
CA ASP A 16 16.83 -9.98 -2.53
C ASP A 16 15.51 -9.33 -2.14
N PHE A 17 14.76 -9.97 -1.23
CA PHE A 17 13.51 -9.41 -0.72
C PHE A 17 13.75 -8.09 0.03
N ASN A 18 14.74 -8.03 0.93
CA ASN A 18 15.05 -6.80 1.65
C ASN A 18 15.44 -5.69 0.69
N PHE A 19 16.25 -6.00 -0.32
CA PHE A 19 16.70 -5.04 -1.33
C PHE A 19 15.54 -4.41 -2.09
N VAL A 20 14.62 -5.24 -2.61
CA VAL A 20 13.46 -4.75 -3.37
C VAL A 20 12.49 -4.02 -2.44
N SER A 21 12.22 -4.54 -1.24
CA SER A 21 11.33 -3.89 -0.26
C SER A 21 11.81 -2.49 0.13
N ARG A 22 13.07 -2.32 0.54
CA ARG A 22 13.60 -0.98 0.89
C ARG A 22 13.72 -0.04 -0.30
N ARG A 23 13.64 -0.53 -1.54
CA ARG A 23 13.54 0.33 -2.73
C ARG A 23 12.13 0.79 -2.97
N MET A 24 11.17 -0.12 -2.85
CA MET A 24 9.76 0.22 -2.96
C MET A 24 9.36 1.23 -1.87
N GLU A 25 9.79 1.02 -0.63
CA GLU A 25 9.56 1.94 0.49
C GLU A 25 10.09 3.37 0.23
N GLU A 26 11.30 3.50 -0.34
CA GLU A 26 11.90 4.80 -0.67
C GLU A 26 11.14 5.56 -1.77
N GLU A 27 10.58 4.83 -2.73
CA GLU A 27 9.83 5.40 -3.85
C GLU A 27 8.32 5.52 -3.57
N GLY A 28 7.87 5.14 -2.37
CA GLY A 28 6.45 5.13 -2.01
C GLY A 28 5.62 4.03 -2.69
N ILE A 29 6.28 3.00 -3.22
CA ILE A 29 5.64 1.83 -3.82
C ILE A 29 5.27 0.84 -2.73
N TYR A 30 4.06 0.30 -2.81
CA TYR A 30 3.60 -0.83 -2.00
C TYR A 30 3.05 -1.94 -2.91
N TYR A 31 2.66 -3.06 -2.30
CA TYR A 31 2.12 -4.18 -3.07
C TYR A 31 1.01 -4.94 -2.35
N TYR A 32 0.18 -5.60 -3.16
CA TYR A 32 -0.79 -6.61 -2.72
C TYR A 32 -0.75 -7.82 -3.67
N PHE A 33 -1.44 -8.90 -3.30
CA PHE A 33 -1.53 -10.10 -4.13
C PHE A 33 -2.91 -10.23 -4.76
N GLU A 34 -2.94 -10.36 -6.08
CA GLU A 34 -4.12 -10.75 -6.84
C GLU A 34 -4.08 -12.25 -7.09
N HIS A 35 -5.18 -12.93 -6.75
CA HIS A 35 -5.31 -14.37 -6.91
C HIS A 35 -6.21 -14.66 -8.11
N THR A 36 -5.70 -15.45 -9.04
CA THR A 36 -6.40 -15.77 -10.28
C THR A 36 -7.10 -17.13 -10.19
N GLU A 37 -8.16 -17.32 -10.98
CA GLU A 37 -8.89 -18.60 -11.03
C GLU A 37 -8.01 -19.77 -11.50
N ASP A 38 -6.97 -19.49 -12.31
CA ASP A 38 -6.00 -20.48 -12.74
C ASP A 38 -4.89 -20.76 -11.70
N GLY A 39 -5.03 -20.24 -10.48
CA GLY A 39 -4.20 -20.57 -9.32
C GLY A 39 -2.89 -19.79 -9.24
N ARG A 40 -2.66 -18.78 -10.09
CA ARG A 40 -1.50 -17.88 -9.97
C ARG A 40 -1.75 -16.81 -8.91
N HIS A 41 -0.68 -16.47 -8.20
CA HIS A 41 -0.60 -15.33 -7.30
C HIS A 41 0.25 -14.25 -7.95
N ILE A 42 -0.36 -13.10 -8.23
CA ILE A 42 0.29 -11.98 -8.90
C ILE A 42 0.61 -10.92 -7.86
N LEU A 43 1.89 -10.60 -7.70
CA LEU A 43 2.31 -9.46 -6.88
C LEU A 43 2.08 -8.17 -7.70
N LYS A 44 1.15 -7.34 -7.25
CA LYS A 44 0.78 -6.07 -7.87
C LYS A 44 1.53 -4.94 -7.17
N LEU A 45 2.43 -4.26 -7.88
CA LEU A 45 3.09 -3.04 -7.42
C LEU A 45 2.19 -1.85 -7.67
N VAL A 46 2.05 -0.97 -6.67
CA VAL A 46 1.12 0.17 -6.70
C VAL A 46 1.75 1.41 -6.07
N ASP A 47 1.46 2.57 -6.64
CA ASP A 47 1.83 3.90 -6.13
C ASP A 47 0.64 4.87 -6.01
N ASP A 48 -0.54 4.55 -6.56
CA ASP A 48 -1.75 5.37 -6.46
C ASP A 48 -2.99 4.55 -6.03
N LYS A 49 -3.95 5.23 -5.40
CA LYS A 49 -5.23 4.64 -5.04
C LYS A 49 -6.05 4.19 -6.27
N SER A 50 -5.83 4.79 -7.45
CA SER A 50 -6.57 4.48 -8.67
C SER A 50 -6.23 3.10 -9.24
N ASP A 51 -5.14 2.49 -8.77
CA ASP A 51 -4.72 1.16 -9.21
C ASP A 51 -5.39 0.02 -8.40
N HIS A 52 -6.37 0.36 -7.55
CA HIS A 52 -7.15 -0.60 -6.77
C HIS A 52 -8.56 -0.75 -7.32
N ASP A 53 -8.96 -2.00 -7.52
CA ASP A 53 -10.32 -2.37 -7.91
C ASP A 53 -11.08 -3.03 -6.76
N SER A 54 -12.40 -2.89 -6.77
CA SER A 54 -13.26 -3.67 -5.88
C SER A 54 -13.26 -5.14 -6.32
N ALA A 55 -13.25 -6.05 -5.36
CA ALA A 55 -13.43 -7.47 -5.67
C ALA A 55 -14.80 -7.70 -6.36
N PRO A 56 -14.89 -8.64 -7.33
CA PRO A 56 -16.14 -8.91 -8.04
C PRO A 56 -17.28 -9.24 -7.09
N GLY A 57 -18.38 -8.48 -7.18
CA GLY A 57 -19.54 -8.65 -6.29
C GLY A 57 -19.44 -7.95 -4.92
N PHE A 58 -18.30 -7.33 -4.61
CA PHE A 58 -18.02 -6.69 -3.31
C PHE A 58 -17.76 -5.19 -3.42
N ALA A 59 -18.25 -4.52 -4.47
CA ALA A 59 -18.15 -3.06 -4.60
C ALA A 59 -18.90 -2.29 -3.49
N THR A 60 -19.91 -2.92 -2.88
CA THR A 60 -20.62 -2.37 -1.72
C THR A 60 -21.02 -3.52 -0.80
N ILE A 61 -20.68 -3.41 0.48
CA ILE A 61 -20.96 -4.42 1.50
C ILE A 61 -21.89 -3.80 2.55
N PRO A 62 -23.03 -4.45 2.89
CA PRO A 62 -23.93 -3.92 3.90
C PRO A 62 -23.32 -3.97 5.30
N PHE A 63 -23.74 -3.04 6.16
CA PHE A 63 -23.48 -3.06 7.59
C PHE A 63 -24.74 -3.46 8.36
N ALA A 64 -24.63 -4.40 9.31
CA ALA A 64 -25.73 -4.79 10.19
C ALA A 64 -25.27 -4.95 11.65
N ALA A 65 -25.57 -3.96 12.48
CA ALA A 65 -25.21 -3.95 13.91
C ALA A 65 -25.92 -5.02 14.75
N SER A 66 -27.06 -5.54 14.28
CA SER A 66 -27.80 -6.61 14.97
C SER A 66 -27.65 -7.93 14.24
N LEU A 67 -26.87 -8.84 14.84
CA LEU A 67 -26.82 -10.24 14.42
C LEU A 67 -28.09 -11.01 14.81
N ARG A 68 -29.03 -10.39 15.56
CA ARG A 68 -30.23 -11.01 16.10
C ARG A 68 -31.46 -10.70 15.23
N SER A 69 -31.44 -11.24 14.02
CA SER A 69 -32.64 -11.41 13.18
C SER A 69 -33.04 -12.88 13.20
N SER A 70 -34.33 -13.19 13.21
CA SER A 70 -34.83 -14.58 13.06
C SER A 70 -34.38 -15.24 11.76
N TYR A 71 -33.95 -14.45 10.78
CA TYR A 71 -33.40 -14.90 9.49
C TYR A 71 -31.86 -14.75 9.41
N GLY A 72 -31.21 -14.30 10.49
CA GLY A 72 -29.80 -13.87 10.46
C GLY A 72 -29.58 -12.56 9.70
N PRO A 73 -28.38 -11.97 9.76
CA PRO A 73 -27.99 -10.91 8.83
C PRO A 73 -27.87 -11.45 7.40
N PRO A 74 -27.90 -10.59 6.36
CA PRO A 74 -27.53 -11.00 5.02
C PRO A 74 -26.15 -11.69 5.00
N LYS A 75 -25.91 -12.54 4.00
CA LYS A 75 -24.55 -13.05 3.74
C LYS A 75 -23.62 -11.87 3.47
N ASP A 76 -22.34 -12.04 3.81
CA ASP A 76 -21.28 -11.07 3.52
C ASP A 76 -21.60 -9.65 4.03
N THR A 77 -21.68 -9.52 5.36
CA THR A 77 -22.08 -8.28 6.04
C THR A 77 -21.02 -7.89 7.08
N VAL A 78 -20.73 -6.59 7.19
CA VAL A 78 -19.93 -6.04 8.30
C VAL A 78 -20.85 -5.85 9.50
N PHE A 79 -20.46 -6.34 10.68
CA PHE A 79 -21.31 -6.30 11.88
C PHE A 79 -20.71 -5.54 13.06
N ASP A 80 -19.44 -5.15 12.95
CA ASP A 80 -18.74 -4.34 13.96
C ASP A 80 -17.88 -3.27 13.26
N TRP A 81 -17.73 -2.12 13.91
CA TRP A 81 -16.98 -0.99 13.37
C TRP A 81 -16.33 -0.18 14.50
N VAL A 82 -15.01 -0.08 14.47
CA VAL A 82 -14.22 0.67 15.46
C VAL A 82 -13.36 1.70 14.73
N VAL A 83 -13.39 2.95 15.20
CA VAL A 83 -12.53 4.03 14.71
C VAL A 83 -11.51 4.37 15.80
N SER A 84 -10.23 4.41 15.42
CA SER A 84 -9.15 4.84 16.29
C SER A 84 -8.48 6.10 15.74
N GLN A 85 -7.94 6.92 16.64
CA GLN A 85 -7.20 8.12 16.30
C GLN A 85 -5.94 8.20 17.15
N SER A 86 -4.85 8.71 16.56
CA SER A 86 -3.59 8.98 17.25
C SER A 86 -3.01 10.31 16.77
N ALA A 87 -2.25 10.98 17.63
CA ALA A 87 -1.49 12.17 17.23
C ALA A 87 -0.30 11.75 16.34
N GLN A 88 -0.08 12.48 15.25
CA GLN A 88 0.98 12.21 14.27
C GLN A 88 1.80 13.48 14.01
N PRO A 89 3.08 13.36 13.60
CA PRO A 89 3.85 14.51 13.14
C PRO A 89 3.14 15.23 11.98
N SER A 90 3.08 16.56 12.02
CA SER A 90 2.41 17.38 11.01
C SER A 90 3.28 17.75 9.82
N GLY A 91 4.58 17.42 9.85
CA GLY A 91 5.51 17.72 8.78
C GLY A 91 6.85 17.02 8.92
N TYR A 92 7.57 16.96 7.80
CA TYR A 92 8.93 16.48 7.70
C TYR A 92 9.74 17.42 6.79
N ALA A 93 11.05 17.54 7.02
CA ALA A 93 11.95 18.33 6.20
C ALA A 93 13.20 17.50 5.91
N LEU A 94 13.65 17.52 4.65
CA LEU A 94 14.83 16.81 4.17
C LEU A 94 15.80 17.82 3.55
N ASN A 95 17.09 17.53 3.63
CA ASN A 95 18.14 18.32 2.98
C ASN A 95 19.23 17.38 2.45
N SER A 96 19.84 17.72 1.32
CA SER A 96 20.97 16.99 0.71
C SER A 96 21.97 17.97 0.10
N PHE A 97 23.16 17.51 -0.25
CA PHE A 97 24.21 18.34 -0.87
C PHE A 97 24.62 17.75 -2.20
N TYR A 98 24.61 18.57 -3.25
CA TYR A 98 25.08 18.19 -4.57
C TYR A 98 26.34 18.97 -4.92
N PHE A 99 27.49 18.27 -4.92
CA PHE A 99 28.80 18.91 -5.05
C PHE A 99 29.04 19.60 -6.40
N GLU A 100 28.34 19.21 -7.47
CA GLU A 100 28.42 19.87 -8.78
C GLU A 100 27.64 21.19 -8.82
N GLN A 101 26.78 21.43 -7.82
CA GLN A 101 26.04 22.68 -7.62
C GLN A 101 26.09 23.13 -6.15
N PRO A 102 27.28 23.47 -5.61
CA PRO A 102 27.47 23.66 -4.18
C PRO A 102 26.77 24.90 -3.59
N SER A 103 26.32 25.82 -4.46
CA SER A 103 25.55 27.01 -4.10
C SER A 103 24.04 26.83 -4.21
N ASN A 104 23.57 25.66 -4.68
CA ASN A 104 22.16 25.32 -4.74
C ASN A 104 21.76 24.74 -3.36
N PRO A 105 20.95 25.46 -2.56
CA PRO A 105 20.60 25.05 -1.21
C PRO A 105 19.63 23.86 -1.16
#